data_AF-A0A2M7LL55-F1
#
_entry.id   AF-A0A2M7LL55-F1
#
_cell.length_a   1.000
_cell.length_b   1.000
_cell.length_c   1.000
_cell.angle_alpha   90.00
_cell.angle_beta   90.00
_cell.angle_gamma   90.00
#
_symmetry.space_group_name_H-M   'P 1'
#
loop_
_entity.id
_entity.type
_entity.pdbx_description
1 polymer ?
#
loop_
_entity_poly.entity_id
_entity_poly.type
_entity_poly.pdbx_seq_one_letter_code
_entity_poly.pdbx_strand_id
1 'polypeptide(L)'
;AAVAKATQMLKDAGFKIGYHLMLNLPGSNPTSDLEMLRRSFENAQFQPDHLKLYPTTVTKFTQLADWYKSGKYKPYPLKELIETMVTFKKLNVPPWVRIGRLTRDITTTMMDAQLFPPNLREMVQGQMLEEHVECHCIRCREIQLEKPTLPLSTRTITYDSAGGKEFFIEKIDTKKKCLGFIRLRFPSYLFDKKNKSLFPVLNGSAIIRELHVYGKAMEIGENSAKATQHKGLGEELLSLAEETTQKEGIRKLSIISGVGVRNYYRRFGYKLKDTYMTK
;
A
#
# COMPACT_ATOMS: atom_id res chain seq x y z
N ALA A 1 -2.32 12.98 16.27
CA ALA A 1 -3.72 13.43 16.05
C ALA A 1 -3.98 13.85 14.61
N ALA A 2 -3.27 14.85 14.06
CA ALA A 2 -3.57 15.38 12.71
C ALA A 2 -3.46 14.32 11.59
N VAL A 3 -2.39 13.51 11.59
CA VAL A 3 -2.19 12.42 10.59
C VAL A 3 -3.33 11.38 10.64
N ALA A 4 -3.74 10.98 11.84
CA ALA A 4 -4.85 10.04 12.03
C ALA A 4 -6.17 10.62 11.46
N LYS A 5 -6.47 11.89 11.78
CA LYS A 5 -7.66 12.58 11.26
C LYS A 5 -7.66 12.68 9.74
N ALA A 6 -6.53 13.08 9.14
CA ALA A 6 -6.39 13.15 7.69
C ALA A 6 -6.56 11.77 7.03
N THR A 7 -6.03 10.72 7.67
CA THR A 7 -6.14 9.35 7.18
C THR A 7 -7.60 8.88 7.19
N GLN A 8 -8.34 9.13 8.26
CA GLN A 8 -9.79 8.85 8.30
C GLN A 8 -10.54 9.55 7.18
N MET A 9 -10.38 10.87 7.06
CA MET A 9 -11.08 11.68 6.05
C MET A 9 -10.81 11.18 4.63
N LEU A 10 -9.53 10.88 4.32
CA LEU A 10 -9.14 10.40 3.00
C LEU A 10 -9.64 8.98 2.73
N LYS A 11 -9.57 8.07 3.71
CA LYS A 11 -10.11 6.71 3.57
C LYS A 11 -11.62 6.72 3.38
N ASP A 12 -12.36 7.53 4.14
CA ASP A 12 -13.82 7.67 4.02
C ASP A 12 -14.24 8.37 2.72
N ALA A 13 -13.32 9.08 2.06
CA ALA A 13 -13.51 9.60 0.69
C ALA A 13 -13.07 8.61 -0.41
N GLY A 14 -12.53 7.44 -0.04
CA GLY A 14 -12.12 6.39 -0.96
C GLY A 14 -10.65 6.40 -1.38
N PHE A 15 -9.85 7.38 -0.96
CA PHE A 15 -8.46 7.50 -1.42
C PHE A 15 -7.57 6.37 -0.89
N LYS A 16 -6.62 5.93 -1.72
CA LYS A 16 -5.46 5.15 -1.31
C LYS A 16 -4.49 6.02 -0.52
N ILE A 17 -4.02 5.52 0.62
CA ILE A 17 -3.16 6.28 1.54
C ILE A 17 -1.73 5.77 1.45
N GLY A 18 -0.82 6.68 1.08
CA GLY A 18 0.61 6.45 1.13
C GLY A 18 1.26 7.25 2.24
N TYR A 19 1.95 6.59 3.16
CA TYR A 19 2.80 7.27 4.13
C TYR A 19 4.23 7.37 3.62
N HIS A 20 4.85 8.50 3.92
CA HIS A 20 6.28 8.70 3.78
C HIS A 20 6.85 8.72 5.19
N LEU A 21 7.50 7.63 5.58
CA LEU A 21 8.15 7.51 6.87
C LEU A 21 9.66 7.54 6.66
N MET A 22 10.34 8.29 7.52
CA MET A 22 11.77 8.45 7.47
C MET A 22 12.42 7.78 8.66
N LEU A 23 13.41 6.92 8.40
CA LEU A 23 14.28 6.36 9.44
C LEU A 23 15.44 7.31 9.68
N ASN A 24 16.18 7.13 10.78
CA ASN A 24 17.40 7.88 11.03
C ASN A 24 17.15 9.40 11.13
N LEU A 25 15.99 9.84 11.60
CA LEU A 25 15.74 11.26 11.85
C LEU A 25 16.55 11.76 13.06
N PRO A 26 16.86 13.07 13.15
CA PRO A 26 17.50 13.64 14.34
C PRO A 26 16.74 13.29 15.63
N GLY A 27 17.45 12.70 16.59
CA GLY A 27 16.87 12.25 17.86
C GLY A 27 16.17 10.88 17.81
N SER A 28 16.13 10.21 16.65
CA SER A 28 15.69 8.82 16.55
C SER A 28 16.84 7.83 16.78
N ASN A 29 16.48 6.58 16.99
CA ASN A 29 17.35 5.42 17.02
C ASN A 29 16.61 4.21 16.40
N PRO A 30 17.30 3.09 16.10
CA PRO A 30 16.69 1.89 15.54
C PRO A 30 15.44 1.40 16.31
N THR A 31 15.46 1.44 17.64
CA THR A 31 14.33 1.02 18.48
C THR A 31 13.11 1.92 18.30
N SER A 32 13.28 3.25 18.35
CA SER A 32 12.17 4.19 18.15
C SER A 32 11.63 4.17 16.72
N ASP A 33 12.51 3.95 15.74
CA ASP A 33 12.14 3.79 14.34
C ASP A 33 11.28 2.53 14.11
N LEU A 34 11.67 1.39 14.71
CA LEU A 34 10.87 0.16 14.67
C LEU A 34 9.53 0.32 15.37
N GLU A 35 9.50 1.02 16.50
CA GLU A 35 8.26 1.29 17.24
C GLU A 35 7.30 2.18 16.43
N MET A 36 7.82 3.23 15.78
CA MET A 36 7.04 4.05 14.85
C MET A 36 6.43 3.21 13.72
N LEU A 37 7.24 2.33 13.13
CA LEU A 37 6.80 1.45 12.05
C LEU A 37 5.73 0.48 12.53
N ARG A 38 5.93 -0.18 13.67
CA ARG A 38 4.95 -1.08 14.30
C ARG A 38 3.63 -0.37 14.55
N ARG A 39 3.68 0.78 15.23
CA ARG A 39 2.50 1.60 15.53
C ARG A 39 1.73 2.01 14.27
N SER A 40 2.41 2.21 13.15
CA SER A 40 1.77 2.58 11.88
C SER A 40 0.85 1.48 11.32
N PHE A 41 1.07 0.22 11.70
CA PHE A 41 0.33 -0.95 11.21
C PHE A 41 -0.44 -1.73 12.28
N GLU A 42 -0.25 -1.43 13.56
CA GLU A 42 -1.04 -2.04 14.63
C GLU A 42 -2.14 -1.10 15.15
N ASN A 43 -1.89 0.21 15.12
CA ASN A 43 -2.90 1.17 15.53
C ASN A 43 -3.85 1.45 14.37
N ALA A 44 -5.13 1.10 14.56
CA ALA A 44 -6.20 1.27 13.57
C ALA A 44 -6.30 2.70 13.03
N GLN A 45 -5.88 3.74 13.77
CA GLN A 45 -5.92 5.13 13.31
C GLN A 45 -5.01 5.43 12.10
N PHE A 46 -4.07 4.55 11.76
CA PHE A 46 -3.11 4.75 10.66
C PHE A 46 -3.33 3.77 9.51
N GLN A 47 -2.78 2.55 9.58
CA GLN A 47 -2.98 1.48 8.58
C GLN A 47 -2.87 1.95 7.11
N PRO A 48 -1.74 2.55 6.70
CA PRO A 48 -1.58 3.04 5.33
C PRO A 48 -1.54 1.88 4.33
N ASP A 49 -2.00 2.10 3.10
CA ASP A 49 -1.97 1.09 2.03
C ASP A 49 -0.59 0.98 1.38
N HIS A 50 0.18 2.07 1.41
CA HIS A 50 1.48 2.18 0.78
C HIS A 50 2.48 2.86 1.70
N LEU A 51 3.73 2.39 1.67
CA LEU A 51 4.82 2.99 2.44
C LEU A 51 5.98 3.37 1.51
N LYS A 52 6.39 4.64 1.57
CA LYS A 52 7.71 5.09 1.12
C LYS A 52 8.58 5.17 2.37
N LEU A 53 9.53 4.26 2.49
CA LEU A 53 10.40 4.15 3.66
C LEU A 53 11.80 4.61 3.25
N TYR A 54 12.19 5.82 3.67
CA TYR A 54 13.47 6.40 3.27
C TYR A 54 14.35 6.65 4.49
N PRO A 55 15.65 6.35 4.44
CA PRO A 55 16.56 6.88 5.45
C PRO A 55 16.69 8.38 5.28
N THR A 56 16.86 9.09 6.38
CA THR A 56 17.13 10.53 6.38
C THR A 56 18.49 10.80 5.75
N THR A 57 18.50 11.57 4.66
CA THR A 57 19.71 11.92 3.90
C THR A 57 20.11 13.37 4.18
N VAL A 58 21.40 13.61 4.40
CA VAL A 58 21.96 14.96 4.57
C VAL A 58 22.13 15.61 3.20
N THR A 59 21.39 16.70 2.97
CA THR A 59 21.38 17.43 1.70
C THR A 59 21.90 18.85 1.91
N LYS A 60 22.64 19.37 0.91
CA LYS A 60 23.18 20.73 0.90
C LYS A 60 22.08 21.76 1.16
N PHE A 61 22.46 22.87 1.80
CA PHE A 61 21.58 24.02 2.07
C PHE A 61 20.36 23.67 2.94
N THR A 62 20.51 22.70 3.85
CA THR A 62 19.47 22.35 4.83
C THR A 62 20.00 22.49 6.24
N GLN A 63 19.10 22.75 7.19
CA GLN A 63 19.45 22.76 8.62
C GLN A 63 20.07 21.44 9.08
N LEU A 64 19.69 20.32 8.45
CA LEU A 64 20.26 19.02 8.73
C LEU A 64 21.75 18.94 8.34
N ALA A 65 22.16 19.63 7.27
CA ALA A 65 23.58 19.74 6.90
C ALA A 65 24.38 20.52 7.95
N ASP A 66 23.82 21.61 8.48
CA ASP A 66 24.47 22.39 9.55
C ASP A 66 24.61 21.56 10.83
N TRP A 67 23.58 20.78 11.17
CA TRP A 67 23.61 19.86 12.31
C TRP A 67 24.60 18.71 12.11
N TYR A 68 24.73 18.21 10.88
CA TYR A 68 25.73 17.20 10.56
C TYR A 68 27.16 17.77 10.70
N LYS A 69 27.43 18.94 10.11
CA LYS A 69 28.74 19.62 10.17
C LYS A 69 29.17 19.96 11.60
N SER A 70 28.22 20.35 12.45
CA SER A 70 28.46 20.65 13.87
C SER A 70 28.49 19.41 14.78
N GLY A 71 28.25 18.21 14.24
CA GLY A 71 28.21 16.96 15.01
C GLY A 71 26.94 16.76 15.85
N LYS A 72 25.97 17.68 15.77
CA LYS A 72 24.65 17.59 16.44
C LYS A 72 23.78 16.47 15.90
N TYR A 73 23.90 16.16 14.61
CA TYR A 73 23.24 15.02 13.99
C TYR A 73 24.29 14.00 13.53
N LYS A 74 24.16 12.77 14.03
CA LYS A 74 25.01 11.64 13.65
C LYS A 74 24.12 10.57 13.01
N PRO A 75 24.24 10.34 11.70
CA PRO A 75 23.46 9.33 11.02
C PRO A 75 23.87 7.92 11.47
N TYR A 76 22.94 6.97 11.36
CA TYR A 76 23.24 5.57 11.63
C TYR A 76 24.35 5.05 10.72
N PRO A 77 25.18 4.11 11.21
CA PRO A 77 25.95 3.23 10.35
C PRO A 77 25.03 2.51 9.36
N LEU A 78 25.53 2.30 8.14
CA LEU A 78 24.76 1.62 7.09
C LEU A 78 24.25 0.25 7.53
N LYS A 79 25.08 -0.51 8.24
CA LYS A 79 24.72 -1.83 8.77
C LYS A 79 23.49 -1.78 9.70
N GLU A 80 23.49 -0.87 10.68
CA GLU A 80 22.36 -0.70 11.61
C GLU A 80 21.07 -0.29 10.89
N LEU A 81 21.18 0.58 9.87
CA LEU A 81 20.03 0.95 9.05
C LEU A 81 19.45 -0.26 8.31
N ILE A 82 20.29 -1.10 7.70
CA ILE A 82 19.84 -2.29 6.98
C ILE A 82 19.19 -3.27 7.95
N GLU A 83 19.82 -3.55 9.09
CA GLU A 83 19.27 -4.41 10.15
C GLU A 83 17.89 -3.93 10.63
N THR A 84 17.73 -2.61 10.82
CA THR A 84 16.44 -1.98 11.16
C THR A 84 15.39 -2.26 10.09
N MET A 85 15.74 -2.10 8.80
CA MET A 85 14.82 -2.36 7.69
C MET A 85 14.46 -3.84 7.53
N VAL A 86 15.42 -4.75 7.73
CA VAL A 86 15.22 -6.20 7.71
C VAL A 86 14.28 -6.61 8.84
N THR A 87 14.54 -6.12 10.05
CA THR A 87 13.70 -6.38 11.25
C THR A 87 12.27 -5.92 11.03
N PHE A 88 12.07 -4.72 10.49
CA PHE A 88 10.75 -4.23 10.14
C PHE A 88 10.05 -5.17 9.14
N LYS A 89 10.76 -5.57 8.09
CA LYS A 89 10.22 -6.44 7.03
C LYS A 89 9.87 -7.84 7.51
N LYS A 90 10.57 -8.34 8.53
CA LYS A 90 10.36 -9.64 9.17
C LYS A 90 9.11 -9.64 10.05
N LEU A 91 8.92 -8.61 10.88
CA LEU A 91 7.93 -8.66 11.97
C LEU A 91 6.60 -7.96 11.66
N ASN A 92 6.64 -6.84 10.93
CA ASN A 92 5.57 -5.83 11.05
C ASN A 92 5.01 -5.34 9.70
N VAL A 93 5.07 -6.16 8.64
CA VAL A 93 4.51 -5.76 7.33
C VAL A 93 3.26 -6.56 6.99
N PRO A 94 2.08 -5.94 7.11
CA PRO A 94 0.84 -6.61 6.75
C PRO A 94 0.74 -6.92 5.25
N PRO A 95 0.06 -8.01 4.86
CA PRO A 95 -0.03 -8.42 3.45
C PRO A 95 -0.74 -7.42 2.54
N TRP A 96 -1.56 -6.53 3.09
CA TRP A 96 -2.28 -5.48 2.36
C TRP A 96 -1.43 -4.22 2.10
N VAL A 97 -0.19 -4.16 2.59
CA VAL A 97 0.68 -2.98 2.46
C VAL A 97 1.65 -3.18 1.30
N ARG A 98 1.78 -2.14 0.47
CA ARG A 98 2.83 -2.09 -0.57
C ARG A 98 3.96 -1.16 -0.14
N ILE A 99 5.14 -1.71 0.11
CA ILE A 99 6.35 -0.91 0.36
C ILE A 99 6.98 -0.55 -0.98
N GLY A 100 7.02 0.75 -1.32
CA GLY A 100 7.59 1.30 -2.53
C GLY A 100 9.12 1.30 -2.54
N ARG A 101 9.76 2.29 -3.17
CA ARG A 101 11.23 2.41 -3.14
C ARG A 101 11.73 2.62 -1.71
N LEU A 102 12.96 2.16 -1.44
CA LEU A 102 13.65 2.36 -0.15
C LEU A 102 14.64 3.55 -0.19
N THR A 103 14.78 4.16 -1.36
CA THR A 103 15.67 5.29 -1.63
C THR A 103 14.92 6.38 -2.39
N ARG A 104 15.43 7.61 -2.27
CA ARG A 104 14.99 8.78 -3.03
C ARG A 104 15.87 8.97 -4.25
N ASP A 105 15.28 9.45 -5.34
CA ASP A 105 16.04 9.92 -6.48
C ASP A 105 16.59 11.32 -6.14
N ILE A 106 17.80 11.36 -5.59
CA ILE A 106 18.52 12.61 -5.27
C ILE A 106 19.84 12.59 -6.02
N THR A 107 20.15 13.69 -6.72
CA THR A 107 21.43 13.83 -7.42
C THR A 107 22.58 13.87 -6.41
N THR A 108 23.63 13.08 -6.66
CA THR A 108 24.82 12.96 -5.80
C THR A 108 25.47 14.30 -5.49
N THR A 109 25.38 15.27 -6.40
CA THR A 109 25.91 16.64 -6.24
C THR A 109 25.27 17.43 -5.11
N MET A 110 24.03 17.09 -4.71
CA MET A 110 23.29 17.74 -3.63
C MET A 110 23.48 17.08 -2.26
N MET A 111 24.21 15.96 -2.18
CA MET A 111 24.46 15.28 -0.92
C MET A 111 25.72 15.85 -0.26
N ASP A 112 25.59 16.32 0.98
CA ASP A 112 26.76 16.73 1.79
C ASP A 112 27.50 15.50 2.36
N ALA A 113 26.79 14.36 2.46
CA ALA A 113 27.38 13.06 2.73
C ALA A 113 26.59 11.97 1.97
N GLN A 114 27.29 11.14 1.19
CA GLN A 114 26.70 9.96 0.54
C GLN A 114 26.56 8.81 1.55
N LEU A 115 25.68 9.00 2.52
CA LEU A 115 25.55 8.09 3.66
C LEU A 115 24.95 6.73 3.27
N PHE A 116 24.09 6.70 2.23
CA PHE A 116 23.33 5.52 1.85
C PHE A 116 23.36 5.31 0.33
N PRO A 117 23.70 4.10 -0.15
CA PRO A 117 23.86 3.85 -1.57
C PRO A 117 22.50 3.72 -2.28
N PRO A 118 22.44 4.01 -3.59
CA PRO A 118 21.20 3.94 -4.36
C PRO A 118 20.61 2.52 -4.42
N ASN A 119 21.44 1.49 -4.28
CA ASN A 119 21.05 0.09 -4.26
C ASN A 119 20.69 -0.45 -2.85
N LEU A 120 20.36 0.41 -1.88
CA LEU A 120 19.95 0.00 -0.52
C LEU A 120 18.89 -1.12 -0.50
N ARG A 121 17.97 -1.12 -1.48
CA ARG A 121 16.97 -2.19 -1.61
C ARG A 121 17.59 -3.56 -1.88
N GLU A 122 18.58 -3.62 -2.76
CA GLU A 122 19.30 -4.85 -3.08
C GLU A 122 20.03 -5.35 -1.83
N MET A 123 20.70 -4.45 -1.10
CA MET A 123 21.40 -4.80 0.14
C MET A 123 20.45 -5.36 1.21
N VAL A 124 19.29 -4.72 1.43
CA VAL A 124 18.25 -5.23 2.34
C VAL A 124 17.73 -6.59 1.88
N GLN A 125 17.56 -6.81 0.57
CA GLN A 125 17.12 -8.09 0.05
C GLN A 125 18.19 -9.19 0.18
N GLY A 126 19.47 -8.85 0.01
CA GLY A 126 20.60 -9.74 0.24
C GLY A 126 20.64 -10.21 1.69
N GLN A 127 20.60 -9.27 2.65
CA GLN A 127 20.59 -9.62 4.07
C GLN A 127 19.35 -10.44 4.46
N MET A 128 18.17 -10.12 3.90
CA MET A 128 16.98 -10.96 4.12
C MET A 128 17.18 -12.39 3.59
N LEU A 129 17.86 -12.58 2.46
CA LEU A 129 18.12 -13.90 1.90
C LEU A 129 19.08 -14.71 2.78
N GLU A 130 20.16 -14.06 3.25
CA GLU A 130 21.13 -14.64 4.18
C GLU A 130 20.50 -15.04 5.50
N GLU A 131 19.57 -14.24 6.03
CA GLU A 131 18.86 -14.50 7.28
C GLU A 131 17.59 -15.36 7.12
N HIS A 132 17.29 -15.85 5.91
CA HIS A 132 16.07 -16.59 5.59
C HIS A 132 14.76 -15.87 6.00
N VAL A 133 14.74 -14.56 5.84
CA VAL A 133 13.59 -13.69 6.16
C VAL A 133 12.67 -13.55 4.96
N GLU A 134 11.42 -14.00 5.11
CA GLU A 134 10.36 -13.73 4.15
C GLU A 134 9.63 -12.42 4.47
N CYS A 135 9.28 -11.64 3.43
CA CYS A 135 8.44 -10.44 3.58
C CYS A 135 7.11 -10.63 2.85
N HIS A 136 6.02 -10.36 3.57
CA HIS A 136 4.66 -10.58 3.05
C HIS A 136 4.02 -9.33 2.42
N CYS A 137 4.76 -8.23 2.26
CA CYS A 137 4.23 -7.04 1.61
C CYS A 137 3.84 -7.30 0.15
N ILE A 138 2.92 -6.51 -0.40
CA ILE A 138 2.45 -6.66 -1.78
C ILE A 138 3.63 -6.64 -2.76
N ARG A 139 4.62 -5.73 -2.59
CA ARG A 139 5.76 -5.64 -3.52
C ARG A 139 6.65 -6.90 -3.53
N CYS A 140 6.72 -7.62 -2.42
CA CYS A 140 7.50 -8.86 -2.34
C CYS A 140 6.73 -10.06 -2.91
N ARG A 141 5.40 -9.95 -3.03
CA ARG A 141 4.53 -11.02 -3.54
C ARG A 141 3.96 -10.74 -4.92
N GLU A 142 3.97 -9.50 -5.43
CA GLU A 142 3.39 -9.15 -6.74
C GLU A 142 4.01 -10.01 -7.84
N ILE A 143 3.18 -10.68 -8.63
CA ILE A 143 3.65 -11.48 -9.76
C ILE A 143 4.31 -10.56 -10.78
N GLN A 144 5.50 -10.95 -11.25
CA GLN A 144 6.28 -10.16 -12.19
C GLN A 144 6.16 -10.75 -13.60
N LEU A 145 7.28 -11.21 -14.17
CA LEU A 145 7.34 -11.86 -15.48
C LEU A 145 7.11 -13.37 -15.41
N GLU A 146 6.92 -13.92 -14.22
CA GLU A 146 6.72 -15.34 -14.00
C GLU A 146 5.26 -15.76 -14.27
N LYS A 147 5.07 -17.00 -14.70
CA LYS A 147 3.74 -17.59 -14.87
C LYS A 147 3.19 -18.01 -13.49
N PRO A 148 1.90 -17.77 -13.21
CA PRO A 148 1.32 -18.16 -11.92
C PRO A 148 1.25 -19.68 -11.78
N THR A 149 1.39 -20.18 -10.56
CA THR A 149 1.21 -21.60 -10.26
C THR A 149 -0.24 -21.95 -9.87
N LEU A 150 -0.87 -22.83 -10.62
CA LEU A 150 -2.28 -23.21 -10.41
C LEU A 150 -2.44 -24.30 -9.32
N PRO A 151 -3.62 -24.42 -8.69
CA PRO A 151 -4.81 -23.55 -8.84
C PRO A 151 -4.65 -22.20 -8.12
N LEU A 152 -5.37 -21.19 -8.61
CA LEU A 152 -5.45 -19.90 -7.93
C LEU A 152 -6.42 -19.96 -6.75
N SER A 153 -6.14 -19.20 -5.70
CA SER A 153 -7.01 -19.07 -4.53
C SER A 153 -7.32 -17.61 -4.21
N THR A 154 -8.45 -17.37 -3.54
CA THR A 154 -8.85 -16.07 -3.01
C THR A 154 -8.52 -16.01 -1.53
N ARG A 155 -7.94 -14.89 -1.09
CA ARG A 155 -7.78 -14.59 0.33
C ARG A 155 -8.41 -13.24 0.65
N THR A 156 -9.24 -13.20 1.69
CA THR A 156 -9.80 -11.96 2.23
C THR A 156 -9.19 -11.68 3.59
N ILE A 157 -8.61 -10.50 3.75
CA ILE A 157 -8.07 -10.01 5.03
C ILE A 157 -8.89 -8.81 5.47
N THR A 158 -9.52 -8.93 6.63
CA THR A 158 -10.34 -7.87 7.23
C THR A 158 -9.59 -7.22 8.37
N TYR A 159 -9.59 -5.89 8.44
CA TYR A 159 -8.94 -5.15 9.52
C TYR A 159 -9.64 -3.81 9.77
N ASP A 160 -9.60 -3.35 11.03
CA ASP A 160 -10.13 -2.04 11.39
C ASP A 160 -9.14 -0.94 11.00
N SER A 161 -9.67 0.14 10.43
CA SER A 161 -8.86 1.29 10.06
C SER A 161 -9.65 2.59 10.06
N ALA A 162 -9.15 3.55 10.84
CA ALA A 162 -9.58 4.93 10.88
C ALA A 162 -11.11 5.04 11.04
N GLY A 163 -11.64 4.36 12.07
CA GLY A 163 -13.06 4.33 12.40
C GLY A 163 -13.95 3.53 11.44
N GLY A 164 -13.40 2.94 10.39
CA GLY A 164 -14.10 2.06 9.45
C GLY A 164 -13.46 0.67 9.39
N LYS A 165 -13.98 -0.16 8.49
CA LYS A 165 -13.51 -1.53 8.28
C LYS A 165 -12.99 -1.69 6.86
N GLU A 166 -11.83 -2.31 6.72
CA GLU A 166 -11.17 -2.58 5.43
C GLU A 166 -11.23 -4.08 5.12
N PHE A 167 -11.41 -4.39 3.85
CA PHE A 167 -11.38 -5.73 3.29
C PHE A 167 -10.38 -5.72 2.14
N PHE A 168 -9.25 -6.38 2.34
CA PHE A 168 -8.26 -6.63 1.30
C PHE A 168 -8.49 -8.02 0.73
N ILE A 169 -9.08 -8.08 -0.46
CA ILE A 169 -9.39 -9.34 -1.15
C ILE A 169 -8.36 -9.50 -2.26
N GLU A 170 -7.59 -10.56 -2.24
CA GLU A 170 -6.52 -10.82 -3.21
C GLU A 170 -6.66 -12.19 -3.87
N LYS A 171 -6.16 -12.27 -5.10
CA LYS A 171 -5.93 -13.52 -5.81
C LYS A 171 -4.46 -13.90 -5.72
N ILE A 172 -4.20 -15.11 -5.25
CA ILE A 172 -2.86 -15.64 -5.07
C ILE A 172 -2.69 -17.01 -5.73
N ASP A 173 -1.48 -17.32 -6.15
CA ASP A 173 -1.08 -18.63 -6.64
C ASP A 173 -0.67 -19.57 -5.48
N THR A 174 -0.33 -20.82 -5.81
CA THR A 174 0.11 -21.80 -4.79
C THR A 174 1.44 -21.43 -4.10
N LYS A 175 2.21 -20.50 -4.67
CA LYS A 175 3.44 -19.93 -4.10
C LYS A 175 3.17 -18.62 -3.34
N LYS A 176 1.91 -18.26 -3.08
CA LYS A 176 1.48 -17.03 -2.40
C LYS A 176 1.82 -15.72 -3.17
N LYS A 177 2.15 -15.80 -4.45
CA LYS A 177 2.31 -14.62 -5.32
C LYS A 177 0.96 -13.98 -5.57
N CYS A 178 0.90 -12.65 -5.52
CA CYS A 178 -0.31 -11.84 -5.72
C CYS A 178 -0.47 -11.51 -7.20
N LEU A 179 -1.57 -12.00 -7.80
CA LEU A 179 -1.95 -11.70 -9.18
C LEU A 179 -2.83 -10.46 -9.28
N GLY A 180 -3.55 -10.12 -8.23
CA GLY A 180 -4.42 -8.96 -8.19
C GLY A 180 -5.12 -8.84 -6.85
N PHE A 181 -5.65 -7.67 -6.56
CA PHE A 181 -6.38 -7.40 -5.32
C PHE A 181 -7.40 -6.28 -5.51
N ILE A 182 -8.38 -6.25 -4.61
CA ILE A 182 -9.33 -5.16 -4.44
C ILE A 182 -9.34 -4.70 -2.97
N ARG A 183 -9.39 -3.39 -2.77
CA ARG A 183 -9.55 -2.75 -1.46
C ARG A 183 -10.99 -2.27 -1.34
N LEU A 184 -11.78 -2.98 -0.56
CA LEU A 184 -13.13 -2.58 -0.19
C LEU A 184 -13.10 -1.97 1.22
N ARG A 185 -13.78 -0.84 1.40
CA ARG A 185 -13.93 -0.19 2.69
C ARG A 185 -15.39 -0.01 3.03
N PHE A 186 -15.72 -0.29 4.28
CA PHE A 186 -16.91 0.23 4.95
C PHE A 186 -16.50 1.47 5.75
N PRO A 187 -16.89 2.67 5.29
CA PRO A 187 -16.44 3.93 5.90
C PRO A 187 -16.98 4.15 7.30
N SER A 188 -16.35 5.05 8.05
CA SER A 188 -16.69 5.26 9.47
C SER A 188 -18.13 5.71 9.71
N TYR A 189 -18.70 6.46 8.76
CA TYR A 189 -20.10 6.92 8.79
C TYR A 189 -21.14 5.80 8.62
N LEU A 190 -20.73 4.57 8.27
CA LEU A 190 -21.63 3.42 8.29
C LEU A 190 -21.82 2.84 9.70
N PHE A 191 -20.88 3.10 10.60
CA PHE A 191 -20.90 2.59 11.97
C PHE A 191 -21.37 3.63 12.99
N ASP A 192 -21.15 4.91 12.72
CA ASP A 192 -21.60 6.01 13.57
C ASP A 192 -22.49 6.98 12.77
N LYS A 193 -23.77 7.02 13.12
CA LYS A 193 -24.78 7.89 12.49
C LYS A 193 -24.51 9.39 12.68
N LYS A 194 -23.66 9.76 13.64
CA LYS A 194 -23.22 11.16 13.84
C LYS A 194 -22.21 11.58 12.77
N ASN A 195 -21.46 10.63 12.22
CA ASN A 195 -20.52 10.89 11.14
C ASN A 195 -21.28 10.92 9.81
N LYS A 196 -21.10 12.00 9.05
CA LYS A 196 -21.61 12.12 7.68
C LYS A 196 -20.44 12.00 6.72
N SER A 197 -20.69 11.46 5.53
CA SER A 197 -19.69 11.52 4.49
C SER A 197 -19.41 12.97 4.10
N LEU A 198 -18.13 13.27 3.83
CA LEU A 198 -17.73 14.56 3.26
C LEU A 198 -18.37 14.80 1.90
N PHE A 199 -18.69 13.73 1.17
CA PHE A 199 -19.29 13.79 -0.16
C PHE A 199 -20.68 13.16 -0.12
N PRO A 200 -21.76 13.91 -0.43
CA PRO A 200 -23.13 13.39 -0.39
C PRO A 200 -23.35 12.13 -1.24
N VAL A 201 -22.65 12.02 -2.38
CA VAL A 201 -22.69 10.84 -3.25
C VAL A 201 -22.24 9.55 -2.56
N LEU A 202 -21.49 9.62 -1.47
CA LEU A 202 -21.03 8.45 -0.71
C LEU A 202 -21.92 8.10 0.48
N ASN A 203 -22.96 8.87 0.78
CA ASN A 203 -23.89 8.57 1.87
C ASN A 203 -24.47 7.16 1.71
N GLY A 204 -24.38 6.37 2.79
CA GLY A 204 -24.84 4.97 2.83
C GLY A 204 -24.06 4.01 1.94
N SER A 205 -22.92 4.43 1.37
CA SER A 205 -22.14 3.65 0.42
C SER A 205 -20.93 3.00 1.09
N ALA A 206 -20.70 1.71 0.77
CA ALA A 206 -19.36 1.13 0.82
C ALA A 206 -18.52 1.67 -0.34
N ILE A 207 -17.19 1.54 -0.25
CA ILE A 207 -16.27 2.14 -1.22
C ILE A 207 -15.20 1.15 -1.67
N ILE A 208 -15.07 0.94 -2.98
CA ILE A 208 -13.89 0.32 -3.58
C ILE A 208 -12.84 1.42 -3.80
N ARG A 209 -11.72 1.27 -3.10
CA ARG A 209 -10.61 2.23 -3.04
C ARG A 209 -9.55 1.97 -4.09
N GLU A 210 -9.39 0.71 -4.46
CA GLU A 210 -8.40 0.26 -5.44
C GLU A 210 -8.82 -1.10 -5.98
N LEU A 211 -8.76 -1.28 -7.30
CA LEU A 211 -8.74 -2.59 -7.95
C LEU A 211 -7.47 -2.63 -8.81
N HIS A 212 -6.63 -3.63 -8.57
CA HIS A 212 -5.36 -3.77 -9.28
C HIS A 212 -5.16 -5.22 -9.71
N VAL A 213 -4.79 -5.44 -10.97
CA VAL A 213 -4.44 -6.76 -11.51
C VAL A 213 -3.08 -6.64 -12.17
N TYR A 214 -2.14 -7.47 -11.74
CA TYR A 214 -0.79 -7.59 -12.29
C TYR A 214 -0.83 -8.46 -13.55
N GLY A 215 0.03 -8.17 -14.55
CA GLY A 215 0.20 -9.04 -15.72
C GLY A 215 -0.22 -8.49 -17.08
N LYS A 216 -0.52 -7.18 -17.23
CA LYS A 216 -0.72 -6.57 -18.57
C LYS A 216 0.55 -6.43 -19.42
N ALA A 217 1.73 -6.72 -18.88
CA ALA A 217 2.99 -6.60 -19.62
C ALA A 217 3.35 -7.82 -20.49
N MET A 218 2.51 -8.86 -20.53
CA MET A 218 2.73 -10.04 -21.39
C MET A 218 1.96 -10.03 -22.73
N GLU A 219 1.26 -8.94 -23.07
CA GLU A 219 0.48 -8.87 -24.32
C GLU A 219 1.29 -8.39 -25.55
N ILE A 220 2.57 -8.07 -25.41
CA ILE A 220 3.44 -7.75 -26.55
C ILE A 220 4.22 -9.01 -26.93
N GLY A 221 3.63 -9.89 -27.74
CA GLY A 221 4.44 -10.83 -28.52
C GLY A 221 3.84 -12.18 -28.92
N GLU A 222 2.80 -12.73 -28.28
CA GLU A 222 2.39 -14.11 -28.61
C GLU A 222 0.86 -14.32 -28.68
N ASN A 223 0.41 -14.67 -29.88
CA ASN A 223 -0.86 -15.34 -30.12
C ASN A 223 -0.90 -16.65 -29.31
N SER A 224 -1.71 -16.72 -28.25
CA SER A 224 -2.13 -18.01 -27.73
C SER A 224 -3.42 -17.92 -26.93
N ALA A 225 -4.27 -18.93 -27.08
CA ALA A 225 -5.49 -19.19 -26.31
C ALA A 225 -5.29 -19.31 -24.78
N LYS A 226 -4.06 -19.05 -24.26
CA LYS A 226 -3.68 -19.03 -22.85
C LYS A 226 -3.67 -17.61 -22.23
N ALA A 227 -3.68 -16.54 -23.03
CA ALA A 227 -3.91 -15.16 -22.55
C ALA A 227 -5.30 -15.00 -21.89
N THR A 228 -6.18 -15.95 -22.14
CA THR A 228 -7.58 -16.01 -21.66
C THR A 228 -7.73 -16.33 -20.18
N GLN A 229 -6.71 -16.91 -19.51
CA GLN A 229 -6.83 -17.27 -18.07
C GLN A 229 -6.64 -16.10 -17.11
N HIS A 230 -6.00 -15.01 -17.55
CA HIS A 230 -5.91 -13.75 -16.79
C HIS A 230 -7.05 -12.77 -17.13
N LYS A 231 -7.84 -13.06 -18.17
CA LYS A 231 -9.07 -12.32 -18.48
C LYS A 231 -10.12 -12.70 -17.44
N GLY A 232 -10.55 -11.72 -16.65
CA GLY A 232 -11.63 -11.89 -15.68
C GLY A 232 -11.21 -11.78 -14.21
N LEU A 233 -9.92 -11.79 -13.85
CA LEU A 233 -9.50 -11.63 -12.44
C LEU A 233 -10.03 -10.33 -11.82
N GLY A 234 -10.03 -9.24 -12.58
CA GLY A 234 -10.57 -7.97 -12.10
C GLY A 234 -12.09 -8.00 -11.91
N GLU A 235 -12.80 -8.75 -12.76
CA GLU A 235 -14.24 -8.95 -12.67
C GLU A 235 -14.59 -9.84 -11.47
N GLU A 236 -13.87 -10.94 -11.28
CA GLU A 236 -14.05 -11.81 -10.12
C GLU A 236 -13.80 -11.06 -8.80
N LEU A 237 -12.73 -10.27 -8.71
CA LEU A 237 -12.45 -9.43 -7.54
C LEU A 237 -13.55 -8.39 -7.32
N LEU A 238 -14.07 -7.78 -8.39
CA LEU A 238 -15.18 -6.83 -8.31
C LEU A 238 -16.45 -7.51 -7.79
N SER A 239 -16.81 -8.68 -8.32
CA SER A 239 -17.96 -9.47 -7.87
C SER A 239 -17.84 -9.87 -6.40
N LEU A 240 -16.66 -10.30 -5.96
CA LEU A 240 -16.41 -10.60 -4.55
C LEU A 240 -16.63 -9.38 -3.65
N ALA A 241 -16.22 -8.18 -4.07
CA ALA A 241 -16.47 -6.95 -3.33
C ALA A 241 -17.98 -6.58 -3.29
N GLU A 242 -18.71 -6.80 -4.38
CA GLU A 242 -20.17 -6.63 -4.44
C GLU A 242 -20.87 -7.59 -3.47
N GLU A 243 -20.51 -8.88 -3.49
CA GLU A 243 -21.05 -9.89 -2.59
C GLU A 243 -20.75 -9.58 -1.11
N THR A 244 -19.50 -9.20 -0.78
CA THR A 244 -19.14 -8.79 0.59
C THR A 244 -19.97 -7.60 1.04
N THR A 245 -20.23 -6.64 0.16
CA THR A 245 -21.05 -5.45 0.47
C THR A 245 -22.52 -5.84 0.70
N GLN A 246 -23.08 -6.70 -0.16
CA GLN A 246 -24.48 -7.14 -0.07
C GLN A 246 -24.75 -7.99 1.17
N LYS A 247 -23.82 -8.89 1.54
CA LYS A 247 -23.94 -9.74 2.75
C LYS A 247 -24.10 -8.91 4.04
N GLU A 248 -23.61 -7.68 4.03
CA GLU A 248 -23.67 -6.74 5.17
C GLU A 248 -24.86 -5.79 5.06
N GLY A 249 -25.79 -6.04 4.13
CA GLY A 249 -27.01 -5.25 3.94
C GLY A 249 -26.79 -3.87 3.31
N ILE A 250 -25.58 -3.56 2.87
CA ILE A 250 -25.25 -2.27 2.25
C ILE A 250 -25.69 -2.32 0.77
N ARG A 251 -26.61 -1.41 0.40
CA ARG A 251 -27.25 -1.41 -0.93
C ARG A 251 -26.53 -0.58 -1.99
N LYS A 252 -25.48 0.14 -1.61
CA LYS A 252 -24.79 1.11 -2.47
C LYS A 252 -23.29 0.91 -2.42
N LEU A 253 -22.68 0.80 -3.60
CA LEU A 253 -21.23 0.64 -3.74
C LEU A 253 -20.67 1.69 -4.69
N SER A 254 -19.64 2.40 -4.23
CA SER A 254 -19.00 3.46 -5.00
C SER A 254 -17.53 3.16 -5.23
N ILE A 255 -16.99 3.59 -6.36
CA ILE A 255 -15.60 3.35 -6.77
C ILE A 255 -14.94 4.69 -7.08
N ILE A 256 -13.80 4.95 -6.44
CA ILE A 256 -12.94 6.10 -6.75
C ILE A 256 -12.09 5.81 -8.00
N SER A 257 -12.77 5.76 -9.15
CA SER A 257 -12.14 5.38 -10.41
C SER A 257 -11.40 6.55 -11.07
N GLY A 258 -10.14 6.32 -11.46
CA GLY A 258 -9.41 7.23 -12.35
C GLY A 258 -10.13 7.39 -13.69
N VAL A 259 -10.08 8.58 -14.28
CA VAL A 259 -10.88 8.97 -15.46
C VAL A 259 -10.75 7.95 -16.60
N GLY A 260 -9.53 7.50 -16.91
CA GLY A 260 -9.26 6.56 -17.99
C GLY A 260 -9.77 5.13 -17.77
N VAL A 261 -10.22 4.78 -16.55
CA VAL A 261 -10.67 3.42 -16.20
C VAL A 261 -12.20 3.36 -16.02
N ARG A 262 -12.91 4.50 -16.07
CA ARG A 262 -14.38 4.53 -15.85
C ARG A 262 -15.17 3.63 -16.80
N ASN A 263 -14.74 3.53 -18.07
CA ASN A 263 -15.37 2.65 -19.06
C ASN A 263 -15.33 1.16 -18.67
N TYR A 264 -14.29 0.73 -17.95
CA TYR A 264 -14.20 -0.65 -17.45
C TYR A 264 -15.38 -0.96 -16.53
N TYR A 265 -15.70 -0.05 -15.60
CA TYR A 265 -16.76 -0.21 -14.60
C TYR A 265 -18.18 -0.05 -15.18
N ARG A 266 -18.35 0.75 -16.24
CA ARG A 266 -19.65 0.91 -16.92
C ARG A 266 -20.22 -0.42 -17.42
N ARG A 267 -19.35 -1.33 -17.87
CA ARG A 267 -19.74 -2.67 -18.34
C ARG A 267 -20.35 -3.55 -17.23
N PHE A 268 -20.07 -3.23 -15.97
CA PHE A 268 -20.62 -3.93 -14.79
C PHE A 268 -21.82 -3.20 -14.15
N GLY A 269 -22.37 -2.21 -14.85
CA GLY A 269 -23.57 -1.47 -14.43
C GLY A 269 -23.30 -0.22 -13.58
N TYR A 270 -22.03 0.13 -13.33
CA TYR A 270 -21.72 1.36 -12.58
C TYR A 270 -21.97 2.60 -13.43
N LYS A 271 -22.58 3.62 -12.83
CA LYS A 271 -22.83 4.92 -13.46
C LYS A 271 -22.01 6.00 -12.77
N LEU A 272 -21.54 6.98 -13.53
CA LEU A 272 -20.85 8.13 -12.96
C LEU A 272 -21.86 8.99 -12.19
N LYS A 273 -21.61 9.22 -10.90
CA LYS A 273 -22.32 10.20 -10.06
C LYS A 273 -21.26 11.09 -9.42
N ASP A 274 -21.34 12.39 -9.68
CA ASP A 274 -20.29 13.36 -9.38
C ASP A 274 -18.91 12.86 -9.89
N THR A 275 -18.00 12.51 -8.98
CA THR A 275 -16.65 12.05 -9.29
C THR A 275 -16.46 10.52 -9.16
N TYR A 276 -17.48 9.79 -8.71
CA TYR A 276 -17.43 8.36 -8.39
C TYR A 276 -18.23 7.50 -9.37
N MET A 277 -17.81 6.25 -9.56
CA MET A 277 -18.61 5.25 -10.25
C MET A 277 -19.46 4.52 -9.21
N THR A 278 -20.79 4.62 -9.29
CA THR A 278 -21.71 4.09 -8.28
C THR A 278 -22.70 3.11 -8.88
N LYS A 279 -23.01 2.06 -8.12
CA LYS A 279 -24.06 1.06 -8.37
C LYS A 279 -24.97 1.01 -7.16
#